data_AF-A0A934WUD7-F1
#
_entry.id   AF-A0A934WUD7-F1
#
_cell.length_a   1.000
_cell.length_b   1.000
_cell.length_c   1.000
_cell.angle_alpha   90.00
_cell.angle_beta   90.00
_cell.angle_gamma   90.00
#
_symmetry.space_group_name_H-M   'P 1'
#
loop_
_entity.id
_entity.type
_entity.pdbx_description
1 polymer ?
#
loop_
_entity_poly.entity_id
_entity_poly.type
_entity_poly.pdbx_seq_one_letter_code
_entity_poly.pdbx_strand_id
1 'polypeptide(L)'
;MKNFDIRQVNPVKVSRRNGINYVFNGQHTIETVAAVSGSRDTPVWCMIYDDMDYLEEADTFANQQRFVRQLTPYDIFKANIEAQNNEQLTIKELVESYNLKIGPTKGYCVICAISTLQFIYENYGFHVLDRTLKLCVGTWEGEASSLAAGILKGIAMMVVAYQDKLKDALFQSKLGCVSIKEITRTAKERNNGAMGYAEEIG
;
A
#
# COMPACT_ATOMS: atom_id res chain seq x y z
N MET A 1 1.32 22.58 0.56
CA MET A 1 2.28 22.54 1.68
C MET A 1 1.55 22.66 3.02
N LYS A 2 0.68 21.71 3.36
CA LYS A 2 0.18 21.53 4.73
C LYS A 2 0.49 20.07 5.06
N ASN A 3 1.11 19.81 6.21
CA ASN A 3 1.54 18.49 6.72
C ASN A 3 3.05 18.17 6.64
N PHE A 4 3.95 19.15 6.75
CA PHE A 4 5.34 18.83 7.11
C PHE A 4 5.46 18.70 8.63
N ASP A 5 5.76 17.51 9.12
CA ASP A 5 6.08 17.25 10.51
C ASP A 5 7.52 16.75 10.60
N ILE A 6 8.37 17.52 11.26
CA ILE A 6 9.79 17.19 11.42
C ILE A 6 10.01 15.85 12.13
N ARG A 7 9.03 15.35 12.88
CA ARG A 7 9.07 14.03 13.54
C ARG A 7 8.92 12.87 12.57
N GLN A 8 8.42 13.12 11.36
CA GLN A 8 8.35 12.13 10.28
C GLN A 8 9.66 12.05 9.49
N VAL A 9 10.60 12.96 9.75
CA VAL A 9 11.88 13.03 9.07
C VAL A 9 12.89 12.13 9.79
N ASN A 10 13.49 11.21 9.04
CA ASN A 10 14.53 10.34 9.59
C ASN A 10 15.75 11.17 10.05
N PRO A 11 16.31 10.89 11.23
CA PRO A 11 17.54 11.55 11.68
C PRO A 11 18.67 11.38 10.67
N VAL A 12 19.39 12.46 10.39
CA VAL A 12 20.60 12.44 9.58
C VAL A 12 21.75 11.81 10.37
N LYS A 13 22.80 11.34 9.69
CA LYS A 13 23.97 10.77 10.36
C LYS A 13 25.16 11.67 10.15
N VAL A 14 25.79 12.03 11.25
CA VAL A 14 26.94 12.91 11.28
C VAL A 14 28.10 12.27 12.01
N SER A 15 29.29 12.53 11.50
CA SER A 15 30.56 12.21 12.16
C SER A 15 31.08 13.47 12.82
N ARG A 16 31.41 13.39 14.11
CA ARG A 16 31.90 14.55 14.86
C ARG A 16 33.42 14.49 14.95
N ARG A 17 34.10 15.49 14.39
CA ARG A 17 35.56 15.63 14.41
C ARG A 17 35.92 17.04 14.88
N ASN A 18 36.68 17.14 15.97
CA ASN A 18 37.08 18.43 16.56
C ASN A 18 35.90 19.37 16.85
N GLY A 19 34.75 18.83 17.27
CA GLY A 19 33.54 19.59 17.55
C GLY A 19 32.73 20.01 16.31
N ILE A 20 33.16 19.64 15.11
CA ILE A 20 32.44 19.90 13.85
C ILE A 20 31.72 18.62 13.40
N ASN A 21 30.45 18.75 13.06
CA ASN A 21 29.61 17.65 12.57
C ASN A 21 29.62 17.60 11.04
N TYR A 22 30.12 16.51 10.47
CA TYR A 22 30.14 16.25 9.03
C TYR A 22 29.03 15.27 8.66
N VAL A 23 28.11 15.68 7.79
CA VAL A 23 27.02 14.83 7.32
C VAL A 23 27.58 13.80 6.35
N PHE A 24 27.41 12.51 6.64
CA PHE A 24 27.76 11.43 5.70
C PHE A 24 26.52 10.67 5.21
N ASN A 25 25.35 10.85 5.84
CA ASN A 25 24.08 10.31 5.38
C ASN A 25 22.93 11.26 5.73
N GLY A 26 22.10 11.63 4.76
CA GLY A 26 20.92 12.49 4.97
C GLY A 26 20.99 13.86 4.29
N GLN A 27 21.89 14.08 3.33
CA GLN A 27 21.97 15.35 2.57
C GLN A 27 20.63 15.71 1.91
N HIS A 28 19.97 14.75 1.24
CA HIS A 28 18.65 14.99 0.65
C HIS A 28 17.59 15.37 1.69
N THR A 29 17.68 14.81 2.89
CA THR A 29 16.80 15.14 4.02
C THR A 29 16.98 16.60 4.43
N ILE A 30 18.23 17.06 4.56
CA ILE A 30 18.57 18.45 4.94
C ILE A 30 18.04 19.43 3.88
N GLU A 31 18.28 19.16 2.60
CA GLU A 31 17.79 20.03 1.53
C GLU A 31 16.26 20.06 1.46
N THR A 32 15.60 18.93 1.70
CA THR A 32 14.13 18.87 1.75
C THR A 32 13.58 19.69 2.91
N VAL A 33 14.16 19.54 4.11
CA VAL A 33 13.76 20.33 5.28
C VAL A 33 13.94 21.81 5.01
N ALA A 34 15.10 22.22 4.48
CA ALA A 34 15.41 23.61 4.18
C ALA A 34 14.46 24.21 3.12
N ALA A 35 14.10 23.43 2.08
CA ALA A 35 13.16 23.86 1.05
C ALA A 35 11.74 24.01 1.59
N VAL A 36 11.29 23.11 2.47
CA VAL A 36 9.94 23.13 3.03
C VAL A 36 9.79 24.18 4.14
N SER A 37 10.82 24.39 4.96
CA SER A 37 10.82 25.41 6.01
C SER A 37 11.15 26.81 5.50
N GLY A 38 11.77 26.92 4.31
CA GLY A 38 12.27 28.16 3.75
C GLY A 38 13.57 28.66 4.38
N SER A 39 14.25 27.84 5.22
CA SER A 39 15.49 28.22 5.89
C SER A 39 16.48 27.07 6.02
N ARG A 40 17.75 27.32 5.66
CA ARG A 40 18.86 26.38 5.88
C ARG A 40 19.28 26.24 7.35
N ASP A 41 18.85 27.16 8.21
CA ASP A 41 19.12 27.12 9.65
C ASP A 41 18.10 26.25 10.41
N THR A 42 17.18 25.59 9.69
CA THR A 42 16.18 24.73 10.31
C THR A 42 16.87 23.52 10.92
N PRO A 43 16.76 23.31 12.25
CA PRO A 43 17.44 22.20 12.91
C PRO A 43 16.89 20.87 12.40
N VAL A 44 17.77 19.88 12.27
CA VAL A 44 17.42 18.49 11.92
C VAL A 44 17.87 17.55 13.02
N TRP A 45 17.11 16.48 13.25
CA TRP A 45 17.54 15.41 14.14
C TRP A 45 18.77 14.72 13.55
N CYS A 46 19.77 14.42 14.38
CA CYS A 46 20.95 13.70 13.94
C CYS A 46 21.39 12.60 14.91
N MET A 47 21.94 11.52 14.36
CA MET A 47 22.74 10.53 15.07
C MET A 47 24.21 10.92 14.93
N ILE A 48 24.88 11.13 16.06
CA ILE A 48 26.28 11.55 16.12
C ILE A 48 27.16 10.33 16.36
N TYR A 49 28.16 10.14 15.51
CA TYR A 49 29.22 9.16 15.66
C TYR A 49 30.51 9.89 16.03
N ASP A 50 31.02 9.62 17.23
CA ASP A 50 32.31 10.16 17.69
C ASP A 50 33.45 9.28 17.16
N ASP A 51 34.58 9.92 16.87
CA ASP A 51 35.87 9.28 16.55
C ASP A 51 35.86 8.28 15.37
N MET A 52 34.97 8.47 14.40
CA MET A 52 34.89 7.62 13.20
C MET A 52 35.81 8.11 12.08
N ASP A 53 36.67 7.23 11.55
CA ASP A 53 37.49 7.54 10.37
C ASP A 53 36.68 7.44 9.06
N TYR A 54 37.26 7.89 7.94
CA TYR A 54 36.54 7.92 6.65
C TYR A 54 36.22 6.52 6.11
N LEU A 55 37.05 5.52 6.43
CA LEU A 55 36.83 4.14 5.98
C LEU A 55 35.68 3.50 6.77
N GLU A 56 35.61 3.76 8.08
CA GLU A 56 34.51 3.34 8.95
C GLU A 56 33.18 4.03 8.58
N GLU A 57 33.21 5.30 8.16
CA GLU A 57 32.04 6.01 7.62
C GLU A 57 31.50 5.32 6.36
N ALA A 58 32.39 4.99 5.43
CA ALA A 58 32.03 4.35 4.16
C ALA A 58 31.49 2.93 4.39
N ASP A 59 32.12 2.15 5.28
CA ASP A 59 31.66 0.80 5.63
C ASP A 59 30.32 0.84 6.37
N THR A 60 30.15 1.77 7.32
CA THR A 60 28.88 2.00 8.03
C THR A 60 27.76 2.37 7.06
N PHE A 61 28.05 3.26 6.10
CA PHE A 61 27.09 3.65 5.07
C PHE A 61 26.67 2.46 4.20
N ALA A 62 27.63 1.66 3.73
CA ALA A 62 27.38 0.51 2.87
C ALA A 62 26.64 -0.63 3.60
N ASN A 63 27.03 -0.93 4.85
CA ASN A 63 26.48 -2.04 5.61
C ASN A 63 25.14 -1.73 6.27
N GLN A 64 24.86 -0.48 6.65
CA GLN A 64 23.56 -0.13 7.23
C GLN A 64 22.42 -0.24 6.22
N GLN A 65 22.64 0.12 4.95
CA GLN A 65 21.61 -0.03 3.92
C GLN A 65 21.23 -1.49 3.67
N ARG A 66 22.16 -2.44 3.90
CA ARG A 66 21.90 -3.87 3.72
C ARG A 66 20.83 -4.44 4.64
N PHE A 67 20.58 -3.82 5.80
CA PHE A 67 19.66 -4.34 6.82
C PHE A 67 18.37 -3.52 6.98
N VAL A 68 18.17 -2.46 6.18
CA VAL A 68 16.92 -1.69 6.19
C VAL A 68 15.87 -2.45 5.37
N ARG A 69 14.97 -3.15 6.05
CA ARG A 69 13.79 -3.75 5.42
C ARG A 69 12.77 -2.66 5.10
N GLN A 70 12.32 -2.58 3.85
CA GLN A 70 11.18 -1.74 3.49
C GLN A 70 9.90 -2.25 4.19
N LEU A 71 9.12 -1.32 4.75
CA LEU A 71 7.82 -1.66 5.33
C LEU A 71 6.86 -2.13 4.23
N THR A 72 6.18 -3.23 4.49
CA THR A 72 5.14 -3.73 3.58
C THR A 72 3.85 -2.91 3.76
N PRO A 73 2.93 -2.93 2.77
CA PRO A 73 1.60 -2.32 2.95
C PRO A 73 0.86 -2.85 4.19
N TYR A 74 1.07 -4.11 4.55
CA TYR A 74 0.52 -4.69 5.78
C TYR A 74 1.12 -4.06 7.05
N ASP A 75 2.44 -3.87 7.09
CA ASP A 75 3.12 -3.24 8.23
C ASP A 75 2.61 -1.81 8.43
N ILE A 76 2.47 -1.06 7.34
CA ILE A 76 1.94 0.32 7.35
C ILE A 76 0.49 0.34 7.82
N PHE A 77 -0.36 -0.55 7.27
CA PHE A 77 -1.76 -0.63 7.67
C PHE A 77 -1.90 -0.97 9.15
N LYS A 78 -1.14 -1.94 9.64
CA LYS A 78 -1.13 -2.29 11.07
C LYS A 78 -0.69 -1.11 11.92
N ALA A 79 0.36 -0.40 11.54
CA ALA A 79 0.80 0.81 12.25
C ALA A 79 -0.30 1.89 12.30
N ASN A 80 -1.04 2.08 11.21
CA ASN A 80 -2.18 3.00 11.17
C ASN A 80 -3.34 2.58 12.08
N ILE A 81 -3.60 1.27 12.22
CA ILE A 81 -4.57 0.75 13.20
C ILE A 81 -4.13 1.05 14.64
N GLU A 82 -2.86 0.79 14.97
CA GLU A 82 -2.31 1.10 16.29
C GLU A 82 -2.37 2.60 16.59
N ALA A 83 -2.15 3.44 15.57
CA ALA A 83 -2.29 4.89 15.65
C ALA A 83 -3.76 5.38 15.70
N GLN A 84 -4.75 4.48 15.73
CA GLN A 84 -6.17 4.79 15.77
C GLN A 84 -6.66 5.65 14.59
N ASN A 85 -6.08 5.45 13.40
CA ASN A 85 -6.54 6.15 12.21
C ASN A 85 -7.91 5.61 11.74
N ASN A 86 -8.91 6.49 11.74
CA ASN A 86 -10.32 6.16 11.48
C ASN A 86 -10.55 5.39 10.18
N GLU A 87 -9.84 5.75 9.11
CA GLU A 87 -9.99 5.09 7.81
C GLU A 87 -9.61 3.60 7.89
N GLN A 88 -8.42 3.30 8.43
CA GLN A 88 -7.96 1.91 8.53
C GLN A 88 -8.83 1.12 9.51
N LEU A 89 -9.27 1.73 10.62
CA LEU A 89 -10.22 1.12 11.55
C LEU A 89 -11.53 0.75 10.85
N THR A 90 -12.11 1.68 10.08
CA THR A 90 -13.34 1.44 9.32
C THR A 90 -13.17 0.32 8.30
N ILE A 91 -12.06 0.31 7.55
CA ILE A 91 -11.76 -0.76 6.59
C ILE A 91 -11.60 -2.10 7.32
N LYS A 92 -10.92 -2.13 8.47
CA LYS A 92 -10.73 -3.35 9.27
C LYS A 92 -12.06 -3.90 9.78
N GLU A 93 -12.89 -3.07 10.39
CA GLU A 93 -14.20 -3.45 10.92
C GLU A 93 -15.11 -4.01 9.81
N LEU A 94 -15.11 -3.37 8.65
CA LEU A 94 -15.87 -3.82 7.49
C LEU A 94 -15.37 -5.18 6.97
N VAL A 95 -14.05 -5.39 6.87
CA VAL A 95 -13.50 -6.69 6.46
C VAL A 95 -13.89 -7.77 7.47
N GLU A 96 -13.78 -7.48 8.77
CA GLU A 96 -14.12 -8.41 9.85
C GLU A 96 -15.61 -8.73 9.91
N SER A 97 -16.51 -7.81 9.54
CA SER A 97 -17.95 -8.06 9.48
C SER A 97 -18.33 -9.13 8.45
N TYR A 98 -17.46 -9.41 7.47
CA TYR A 98 -17.60 -10.51 6.52
C TYR A 98 -16.87 -11.80 6.92
N ASN A 99 -16.43 -11.92 8.19
CA ASN A 99 -15.60 -13.01 8.70
C ASN A 99 -14.26 -13.16 7.96
N LEU A 100 -13.78 -12.09 7.35
CA LEU A 100 -12.46 -12.02 6.73
C LEU A 100 -11.43 -11.42 7.68
N LYS A 101 -10.15 -11.62 7.37
CA LYS A 101 -9.01 -11.07 8.09
C LYS A 101 -8.10 -10.34 7.12
N ILE A 102 -7.46 -9.27 7.57
CA ILE A 102 -6.36 -8.63 6.83
C ILE A 102 -5.06 -9.29 7.31
N GLY A 103 -4.22 -9.75 6.39
CA GLY A 103 -3.01 -10.50 6.74
C GLY A 103 -1.89 -10.35 5.71
N PRO A 104 -0.65 -10.70 6.08
CA PRO A 104 0.51 -10.58 5.20
C PRO A 104 0.64 -11.75 4.23
N THR A 105 -0.02 -12.88 4.52
CA THR A 105 0.13 -14.14 3.79
C THR A 105 -1.21 -14.62 3.27
N LYS A 106 -1.20 -15.07 2.01
CA LYS A 106 -2.40 -15.58 1.34
C LYS A 106 -2.98 -16.77 2.12
N GLY A 107 -4.29 -16.74 2.35
CA GLY A 107 -5.00 -17.79 3.08
C GLY A 107 -6.50 -17.70 2.88
N TYR A 108 -7.22 -18.74 3.30
CA TYR A 108 -8.67 -18.75 3.29
C TYR A 108 -9.21 -17.65 4.22
N CYS A 109 -10.16 -16.86 3.73
CA CYS A 109 -10.68 -15.67 4.39
C CYS A 109 -9.62 -14.61 4.74
N VAL A 110 -8.44 -14.60 4.09
CA VAL A 110 -7.40 -13.60 4.34
C VAL A 110 -7.19 -12.68 3.13
N ILE A 111 -7.42 -11.38 3.31
CA ILE A 111 -7.10 -10.35 2.32
C ILE A 111 -5.66 -9.86 2.54
N CYS A 112 -4.81 -10.10 1.55
CA CYS A 112 -3.45 -9.55 1.46
C CYS A 112 -3.37 -8.31 0.55
N ALA A 113 -4.45 -7.97 -0.13
CA ALA A 113 -4.52 -6.87 -1.08
C ALA A 113 -4.86 -5.53 -0.38
N ILE A 114 -4.09 -5.16 0.64
CA ILE A 114 -4.35 -3.98 1.48
C ILE A 114 -4.46 -2.70 0.65
N SER A 115 -3.50 -2.47 -0.26
CA SER A 115 -3.52 -1.31 -1.14
C SER A 115 -4.77 -1.26 -2.02
N THR A 116 -5.37 -2.41 -2.36
CA THR A 116 -6.62 -2.45 -3.12
C THR A 116 -7.83 -2.08 -2.26
N LEU A 117 -7.88 -2.53 -1.00
CA LEU A 117 -8.93 -2.11 -0.07
C LEU A 117 -8.93 -0.59 0.13
N GLN A 118 -7.75 -0.03 0.42
CA GLN A 118 -7.56 1.41 0.57
C GLN A 118 -7.91 2.15 -0.72
N PHE A 119 -7.41 1.68 -1.87
CA PHE A 119 -7.75 2.28 -3.17
C PHE A 119 -9.27 2.34 -3.41
N ILE A 120 -10.00 1.24 -3.19
CA ILE A 120 -11.45 1.21 -3.39
C ILE A 120 -12.14 2.18 -2.42
N TYR A 121 -11.74 2.17 -1.15
CA TYR A 121 -12.30 3.07 -0.14
C TYR A 121 -12.06 4.54 -0.49
N GLU A 122 -10.83 4.92 -0.81
CA GLU A 122 -10.43 6.29 -1.11
C GLU A 122 -11.07 6.82 -2.40
N ASN A 123 -11.17 5.99 -3.45
CA ASN A 123 -11.62 6.43 -4.77
C ASN A 123 -13.13 6.27 -4.99
N TYR A 124 -13.77 5.30 -4.33
CA TYR A 124 -15.18 4.96 -4.56
C TYR A 124 -16.03 4.99 -3.29
N GLY A 125 -15.43 5.13 -2.11
CA GLY A 125 -16.12 5.25 -0.84
C GLY A 125 -16.51 3.92 -0.19
N PHE A 126 -16.95 4.02 1.06
CA PHE A 126 -17.33 2.90 1.92
C PHE A 126 -18.35 1.95 1.28
N HIS A 127 -19.44 2.47 0.72
CA HIS A 127 -20.52 1.63 0.16
C HIS A 127 -20.07 0.77 -1.02
N VAL A 128 -19.13 1.25 -1.83
CA VAL A 128 -18.58 0.46 -2.94
C VAL A 128 -17.68 -0.64 -2.39
N LEU A 129 -16.86 -0.35 -1.38
CA LEU A 129 -16.05 -1.37 -0.72
C LEU A 129 -16.92 -2.45 -0.06
N ASP A 130 -17.94 -2.04 0.70
CA ASP A 130 -18.89 -2.94 1.36
C ASP A 130 -19.55 -3.89 0.36
N ARG A 131 -20.14 -3.34 -0.70
CA ARG A 131 -20.79 -4.14 -1.74
C ARG A 131 -19.81 -5.02 -2.50
N THR A 132 -18.57 -4.57 -2.69
CA THR A 132 -17.50 -5.37 -3.30
C THR A 132 -17.19 -6.60 -2.46
N LEU A 133 -17.01 -6.43 -1.15
CA LEU A 133 -16.76 -7.54 -0.22
C LEU A 133 -17.96 -8.49 -0.14
N LYS A 134 -19.18 -7.95 -0.07
CA LYS A 134 -20.43 -8.73 -0.10
C LYS A 134 -20.52 -9.64 -1.33
N LEU A 135 -20.28 -9.10 -2.52
CA LEU A 135 -20.32 -9.86 -3.77
C LEU A 135 -19.21 -10.91 -3.81
N CYS A 136 -17.99 -10.55 -3.40
CA CYS A 136 -16.86 -11.47 -3.38
C CYS A 136 -17.12 -12.66 -2.44
N VAL A 137 -17.49 -12.40 -1.20
CA VAL A 137 -17.77 -13.44 -0.19
C VAL A 137 -19.00 -14.25 -0.55
N GLY A 138 -20.08 -13.59 -1.01
CA GLY A 138 -21.30 -14.28 -1.42
C GLY A 138 -21.13 -15.15 -2.68
N THR A 139 -20.03 -15.00 -3.43
CA THR A 139 -19.77 -15.79 -4.65
C THR A 139 -18.74 -16.90 -4.41
N TRP A 140 -17.70 -16.64 -3.62
CA TRP A 140 -16.57 -17.56 -3.45
C TRP A 140 -16.21 -17.88 -2.00
N GLU A 141 -17.03 -17.44 -1.03
CA GLU A 141 -16.96 -17.83 0.38
C GLU A 141 -15.56 -17.71 0.99
N GLY A 142 -14.81 -16.66 0.64
CA GLY A 142 -13.47 -16.42 1.19
C GLY A 142 -12.34 -17.26 0.57
N GLU A 143 -12.56 -17.91 -0.57
CA GLU A 143 -11.50 -18.59 -1.33
C GLU A 143 -10.32 -17.63 -1.58
N ALA A 144 -9.10 -18.07 -1.28
CA ALA A 144 -7.96 -17.18 -1.17
C ALA A 144 -7.62 -16.42 -2.47
N SER A 145 -7.93 -16.99 -3.64
CA SER A 145 -7.69 -16.32 -4.93
C SER A 145 -8.77 -15.31 -5.27
N SER A 146 -10.01 -15.51 -4.81
CA SER A 146 -11.11 -14.53 -4.95
C SER A 146 -10.80 -13.19 -4.27
N LEU A 147 -10.01 -13.23 -3.19
CA LEU A 147 -9.58 -12.04 -2.43
C LEU A 147 -8.36 -11.32 -3.03
N ALA A 148 -7.93 -11.71 -4.23
CA ALA A 148 -6.80 -11.07 -4.91
C ALA A 148 -7.16 -9.66 -5.40
N ALA A 149 -6.15 -8.79 -5.44
CA ALA A 149 -6.27 -7.39 -5.86
C ALA A 149 -7.06 -7.20 -7.18
N GLY A 150 -6.74 -8.00 -8.20
CA GLY A 150 -7.40 -7.91 -9.50
C GLY A 150 -8.90 -8.25 -9.46
N ILE A 151 -9.29 -9.24 -8.65
CA ILE A 151 -10.68 -9.63 -8.49
C ILE A 151 -11.45 -8.54 -7.76
N LEU A 152 -10.95 -8.10 -6.59
CA LEU A 152 -11.59 -7.04 -5.80
C LEU A 152 -11.75 -5.74 -6.62
N LYS A 153 -10.70 -5.34 -7.36
CA LYS A 153 -10.77 -4.16 -8.23
C LYS A 153 -11.77 -4.34 -9.38
N GLY A 154 -11.81 -5.52 -10.01
CA GLY A 154 -12.77 -5.83 -11.06
C GLY A 154 -14.22 -5.77 -10.55
N ILE A 155 -14.49 -6.31 -9.36
CA ILE A 155 -15.81 -6.24 -8.71
C ILE A 155 -16.17 -4.78 -8.42
N ALA A 156 -15.28 -4.01 -7.79
CA ALA A 156 -15.53 -2.60 -7.49
C ALA A 156 -15.85 -1.80 -8.76
N MET A 157 -15.10 -2.03 -9.85
CA MET A 157 -15.38 -1.38 -11.14
C MET A 157 -16.77 -1.77 -11.69
N MET A 158 -17.20 -3.02 -11.55
CA MET A 158 -18.55 -3.43 -11.96
C MET A 158 -19.63 -2.79 -11.07
N VAL A 159 -19.41 -2.72 -9.76
CA VAL A 159 -20.35 -2.05 -8.84
C VAL A 159 -20.52 -0.57 -9.24
N VAL A 160 -19.42 0.12 -9.52
CA VAL A 160 -19.44 1.53 -9.95
C VAL A 160 -20.10 1.69 -11.32
N ALA A 161 -19.75 0.85 -12.29
CA ALA A 161 -20.24 0.98 -13.66
C ALA A 161 -21.74 0.67 -13.81
N TYR A 162 -22.23 -0.33 -13.06
CA TYR A 162 -23.59 -0.83 -13.24
C TYR A 162 -24.55 -0.43 -12.11
N GLN A 163 -24.07 0.03 -10.95
CA GLN A 163 -24.88 0.52 -9.83
C GLN A 163 -26.08 -0.40 -9.54
N ASP A 164 -27.32 0.10 -9.61
CA ASP A 164 -28.55 -0.65 -9.34
C ASP A 164 -28.92 -1.67 -10.43
N LYS A 165 -28.29 -1.58 -11.60
CA LYS A 165 -28.44 -2.54 -12.70
C LYS A 165 -27.66 -3.82 -12.42
N LEU A 166 -26.60 -3.76 -11.61
CA LEU A 166 -25.93 -4.96 -11.14
C LEU A 166 -26.83 -5.66 -10.13
N LYS A 167 -27.27 -6.88 -10.43
CA LYS A 167 -28.08 -7.68 -9.50
C LYS A 167 -27.19 -8.68 -8.78
N ASP A 168 -27.11 -8.58 -7.46
CA ASP A 168 -26.23 -9.41 -6.63
C ASP A 168 -26.45 -10.92 -6.86
N ALA A 169 -27.70 -11.37 -6.90
CA ALA A 169 -28.03 -12.78 -7.15
C ALA A 169 -27.63 -13.25 -8.57
N LEU A 170 -27.75 -12.38 -9.57
CA LEU A 170 -27.33 -12.71 -10.93
C LEU A 170 -25.80 -12.77 -11.02
N PHE A 171 -25.10 -11.86 -10.35
CA PHE A 171 -23.65 -11.88 -10.25
C PHE A 171 -23.17 -13.20 -9.64
N GLN A 172 -23.70 -13.56 -8.46
CA GLN A 172 -23.32 -14.76 -7.72
C GLN A 172 -23.62 -16.04 -8.53
N SER A 173 -24.82 -16.15 -9.10
CA SER A 173 -25.18 -17.35 -9.89
C SER A 173 -24.36 -17.52 -11.16
N LYS A 174 -23.92 -16.43 -11.81
CA LYS A 174 -23.12 -16.52 -13.04
C LYS A 174 -21.65 -16.77 -12.76
N LEU A 175 -21.07 -16.08 -11.79
CA LEU A 175 -19.64 -16.16 -11.51
C LEU A 175 -19.27 -17.25 -10.49
N GLY A 176 -20.21 -17.68 -9.65
CA GLY A 176 -20.02 -18.81 -8.74
C GLY A 176 -19.83 -20.15 -9.48
N CYS A 177 -20.30 -20.25 -10.72
CA CYS A 177 -20.09 -21.43 -11.57
C CYS A 177 -18.72 -21.46 -12.27
N VAL A 178 -17.91 -20.40 -12.14
CA VAL A 178 -16.61 -20.27 -12.83
C VAL A 178 -15.49 -20.20 -11.80
N SER A 179 -14.41 -20.94 -12.02
CA SER A 179 -13.28 -20.88 -11.10
C SER A 179 -12.55 -19.53 -11.21
N ILE A 180 -12.02 -19.02 -10.09
CA ILE A 180 -11.21 -17.77 -10.11
C ILE A 180 -10.00 -17.89 -11.06
N LYS A 181 -9.44 -19.09 -11.21
CA LYS A 181 -8.35 -19.36 -12.16
C LYS A 181 -8.78 -19.11 -13.60
N GLU A 182 -9.96 -19.56 -13.99
CA GLU A 182 -10.50 -19.32 -15.34
C GLU A 182 -10.78 -17.83 -15.55
N ILE A 183 -11.40 -17.15 -14.58
CA ILE A 183 -11.66 -15.71 -14.65
C ILE A 183 -10.34 -14.94 -14.86
N THR A 184 -9.32 -15.26 -14.08
CA THR A 184 -8.01 -14.61 -14.16
C THR A 184 -7.32 -14.91 -15.49
N ARG A 185 -7.42 -16.15 -16.00
CA ARG A 185 -6.86 -16.55 -17.29
C ARG A 185 -7.53 -15.80 -18.44
N THR A 186 -8.86 -15.81 -18.52
CA THR A 186 -9.62 -15.12 -19.57
C THR A 186 -9.39 -13.61 -19.52
N ALA A 187 -9.24 -13.02 -18.34
CA ALA A 187 -8.88 -11.60 -18.20
C ALA A 187 -7.51 -11.29 -18.82
N LYS A 188 -6.50 -12.14 -18.58
CA LYS A 188 -5.17 -11.99 -19.20
C LYS A 188 -5.21 -12.15 -20.73
N GLU A 189 -5.91 -13.16 -21.22
CA GLU A 189 -6.07 -13.41 -22.66
C GLU A 189 -6.74 -12.22 -23.37
N ARG A 190 -7.79 -11.63 -22.77
CA ARG A 190 -8.45 -10.44 -23.32
C ARG A 190 -7.58 -9.19 -23.26
N ASN A 191 -6.79 -9.01 -22.21
CA ASN A 191 -5.90 -7.85 -22.08
C ASN A 191 -4.78 -7.90 -23.13
N ASN A 192 -4.23 -9.09 -23.40
CA ASN A 192 -3.27 -9.29 -24.48
C ASN A 192 -3.92 -9.08 -25.86
N GLY A 193 -5.18 -9.50 -26.05
CA GLY A 193 -5.94 -9.25 -27.27
C GLY A 193 -6.26 -7.77 -27.50
N ALA A 194 -6.60 -7.01 -26.45
CA ALA A 194 -6.88 -5.58 -26.55
C ALA A 194 -5.65 -4.75 -26.93
N MET A 195 -4.44 -5.18 -26.53
CA MET A 195 -3.18 -4.57 -26.98
C MET A 195 -2.94 -4.78 -28.49
N GLY A 196 -3.31 -5.95 -29.02
CA GLY A 196 -3.17 -6.25 -30.46
C GLY A 196 -4.08 -5.40 -31.36
N TYR A 197 -5.30 -5.07 -30.92
CA TYR A 197 -6.19 -4.18 -31.68
C TYR A 197 -5.77 -2.70 -31.66
N ALA A 198 -4.96 -2.30 -30.67
CA ALA A 198 -4.46 -0.93 -30.59
C ALA A 198 -3.31 -0.65 -31.57
N GLU A 199 -2.63 -1.69 -32.06
CA GLU A 199 -1.52 -1.56 -33.02
C GLU A 199 -1.97 -1.56 -34.50
N GLU A 200 -3.23 -1.90 -34.80
CA GLU A 200 -3.77 -1.88 -36.18
C GLU A 200 -4.50 -0.57 -36.55
N ILE A 201 -4.56 0.42 -35.65
CA ILE A 201 -5.21 1.72 -35.89
C ILE A 201 -4.19 2.89 -35.73
N GLY A 202 -2.89 2.59 -35.83
CA GLY A 202 -1.79 3.57 -35.82
C GLY A 202 -1.36 3.98 -37.22
#